data_AF-A0A8T6MGQ3-F1
#
_entry.id   AF-A0A8T6MGQ3-F1
#
_cell.length_a   1.000
_cell.length_b   1.000
_cell.length_c   1.000
_cell.angle_alpha   90.00
_cell.angle_beta   90.00
_cell.angle_gamma   90.00
#
_symmetry.space_group_name_H-M   'P 1'
#
loop_
_entity.id
_entity.type
_entity.pdbx_description
1 polymer ?
#
loop_
_entity_poly.entity_id
_entity_poly.type
_entity_poly.pdbx_seq_one_letter_code
_entity_poly.pdbx_strand_id
1 'polypeptide(L)' 'MNPKQLDSPINEFNSLKIPVISVCDSNSSISNLSYPIPMNDDSLISVFFIVSLFTNLVKKSKIANY' A
#
# COMPACT_ATOMS: atom_id res chain seq x y z
N MET A 1 0.66 -11.14 -26.88
CA MET A 1 0.73 -10.47 -25.57
C MET A 1 1.24 -9.06 -25.80
N ASN A 2 0.33 -8.08 -25.83
CA ASN A 2 0.66 -6.68 -26.15
C ASN A 2 0.83 -5.93 -24.81
N PRO A 3 2.04 -5.53 -24.40
CA PRO A 3 2.33 -5.08 -23.04
C PRO A 3 1.94 -3.61 -22.77
N LYS A 4 1.22 -2.96 -23.70
CA LYS A 4 1.01 -1.50 -23.69
C LYS A 4 -0.13 -0.99 -22.80
N GLN A 5 -0.88 -1.89 -22.16
CA GLN A 5 -1.91 -1.54 -21.18
C GLN A 5 -1.80 -2.51 -19.99
N LEU A 6 -0.63 -2.55 -19.36
CA LEU A 6 -0.50 -3.20 -18.07
C LEU A 6 -1.42 -2.45 -17.10
N ASP A 7 -2.52 -3.06 -16.70
CA ASP A 7 -3.30 -2.54 -15.58
C ASP A 7 -2.34 -2.47 -14.38
N SER A 8 -2.17 -1.26 -13.84
CA SER A 8 -1.45 -1.09 -12.58
C SER A 8 -2.09 -2.04 -11.56
N PRO A 9 -1.32 -2.74 -10.70
CA PRO A 9 -1.88 -3.62 -9.67
C PRO A 9 -3.02 -2.94 -8.89
N ILE A 10 -2.91 -1.63 -8.67
CA ILE A 10 -3.93 -0.80 -8.03
C ILE A 10 -5.28 -0.86 -8.79
N ASN A 11 -5.26 -0.79 -10.12
CA ASN A 11 -6.47 -0.87 -10.95
C ASN A 11 -7.09 -2.27 -10.93
N GLU A 12 -6.27 -3.32 -10.86
CA GLU A 12 -6.74 -4.70 -10.71
C GLU A 12 -7.43 -4.90 -9.35
N PHE A 13 -6.79 -4.47 -8.25
CA PHE A 13 -7.38 -4.53 -6.92
C PHE A 13 -8.68 -3.73 -6.81
N ASN A 14 -8.71 -2.53 -7.41
CA ASN A 14 -9.94 -1.72 -7.47
C ASN A 14 -11.06 -2.42 -8.25
N SER A 15 -10.73 -3.10 -9.35
CA SER A 15 -11.71 -3.89 -10.12
C SER A 15 -12.28 -5.05 -9.30
N LEU A 16 -11.45 -5.66 -8.45
CA LEU A 16 -11.84 -6.72 -7.52
C LEU A 16 -12.47 -6.19 -6.22
N LYS A 17 -12.63 -4.87 -6.07
CA LYS A 17 -13.13 -4.21 -4.85
C LYS A 17 -12.32 -4.55 -3.59
N ILE A 18 -11.04 -4.85 -3.77
CA ILE A 18 -10.11 -5.10 -2.67
C ILE A 18 -9.55 -3.74 -2.23
N PRO A 19 -9.66 -3.37 -0.94
CA PRO A 19 -9.14 -2.09 -0.47
C PRO A 19 -7.60 -2.06 -0.57
N VAL A 20 -7.07 -1.00 -1.15
CA VAL A 20 -5.62 -0.83 -1.35
C VAL A 20 -5.07 0.19 -0.36
N ILE A 21 -4.04 -0.23 0.38
CA ILE A 21 -3.24 0.61 1.27
C ILE A 21 -1.86 0.77 0.62
N SER A 22 -1.38 2.00 0.43
CA SER A 22 -0.05 2.27 -0.12
C SER A 22 0.61 3.46 0.54
N VAL A 23 1.93 3.43 0.60
CA VAL A 23 2.74 4.61 0.85
C VAL A 23 2.66 5.54 -0.36
N CYS A 24 2.58 6.85 -0.12
CA CYS A 24 2.55 7.87 -1.16
C CYS A 24 3.56 8.97 -0.83
N ASP A 25 4.48 9.24 -1.77
CA ASP A 25 5.32 10.42 -1.73
C ASP A 25 4.67 11.59 -2.51
N SER A 26 5.29 12.77 -2.45
CA SER A 26 4.89 14.02 -3.10
C SER A 26 4.54 13.90 -4.60
N ASN A 27 5.11 12.93 -5.31
CA ASN A 27 4.93 12.69 -6.74
C ASN A 27 3.92 11.56 -7.08
N SER A 28 3.33 10.92 -6.06
CA SER A 28 2.47 9.75 -6.22
C SER A 28 0.98 10.13 -6.36
N SER A 29 0.26 9.48 -7.27
CA SER A 29 -1.19 9.66 -7.40
C SER A 29 -1.94 8.87 -6.32
N ILE A 30 -2.82 9.56 -5.58
CA ILE A 30 -3.61 9.00 -4.47
C ILE A 30 -5.04 8.63 -4.89
N SER A 31 -5.46 8.98 -6.10
CA SER A 31 -6.86 8.89 -6.55
C SER A 31 -7.47 7.49 -6.49
N ASN A 32 -6.63 6.46 -6.60
CA ASN A 32 -7.03 5.07 -6.74
C ASN A 32 -6.70 4.23 -5.49
N LEU A 33 -6.37 4.87 -4.37
CA LEU A 33 -6.02 4.20 -3.11
C LEU A 33 -7.16 4.36 -2.10
N SER A 34 -7.47 3.28 -1.39
CA SER A 34 -8.49 3.31 -0.33
C SER A 34 -7.97 3.98 0.94
N TYR A 35 -6.71 3.71 1.29
CA TYR A 35 -6.07 4.26 2.48
C TYR A 35 -4.62 4.67 2.16
N PRO A 36 -4.40 5.90 1.66
CA PRO A 36 -3.07 6.42 1.38
C PRO A 36 -2.31 6.76 2.67
N ILE A 37 -1.03 6.42 2.73
CA ILE A 37 -0.11 6.75 3.83
C ILE A 37 0.92 7.75 3.30
N PRO A 38 0.84 9.04 3.67
CA PRO A 38 1.82 10.03 3.22
C PRO A 38 3.17 9.78 3.88
N MET A 39 4.19 9.42 3.09
CA MET A 39 5.55 9.18 3.56
C MET A 39 6.52 9.18 2.38
N ASN A 40 7.77 9.54 2.64
CA ASN A 40 8.87 9.39 1.69
C ASN A 40 9.14 7.90 1.39
N ASP A 41 8.83 7.44 0.18
CA ASP A 41 9.04 6.06 -0.30
C ASP A 41 10.48 5.81 -0.82
N ASP A 42 11.23 6.85 -1.16
CA ASP A 42 12.65 6.74 -1.57
C ASP A 42 13.60 6.37 -0.41
N SER A 43 13.17 6.61 0.84
CA SER A 43 13.99 6.34 2.03
C SER A 43 13.79 4.92 2.55
N LEU A 44 14.87 4.11 2.51
CA LEU A 44 14.88 2.76 3.08
C LEU A 44 14.49 2.74 4.55
N ILE A 45 14.94 3.72 5.34
CA ILE A 45 14.61 3.82 6.77
C ILE A 45 13.10 4.04 6.95
N SER A 46 12.52 4.90 6.12
CA SER A 46 11.08 5.20 6.17
C SER A 46 10.25 3.98 5.77
N VAL A 47 10.63 3.30 4.68
CA VAL A 47 9.99 2.05 4.24
C VAL A 47 10.13 0.95 5.31
N PHE A 48 11.30 0.80 5.89
CA PHE A 48 11.52 -0.19 6.95
C PHE A 48 10.68 0.10 8.19
N PHE A 49 10.57 1.37 8.56
CA PHE A 49 9.76 1.82 9.69
C PHE A 49 8.28 1.45 9.49
N ILE A 50 7.69 1.80 8.35
CA ILE A 50 6.27 1.55 8.10
C ILE A 50 5.99 0.04 8.02
N VAL A 51 6.84 -0.73 7.35
CA VAL A 51 6.69 -2.20 7.27
C VAL A 51 6.80 -2.85 8.65
N SER A 52 7.74 -2.39 9.49
CA SER A 52 7.90 -2.88 10.86
C SER A 52 6.69 -2.58 11.73
N LEU A 53 6.12 -1.37 11.60
CA LEU A 53 4.92 -0.96 12.31
C LEU A 53 3.72 -1.84 11.92
N PHE A 54 3.48 -2.02 10.62
CA PHE A 54 2.39 -2.87 10.12
C PHE A 54 2.57 -4.33 10.54
N THR A 55 3.79 -4.86 10.43
CA THR A 55 4.09 -6.23 10.86
C THR A 55 3.76 -6.44 12.33
N ASN A 56 4.15 -5.50 13.19
CA ASN A 56 3.87 -5.56 14.62
C ASN A 56 2.36 -5.43 14.89
N LEU A 57 1.67 -4.56 14.16
CA LEU A 57 0.23 -4.38 14.27
C LEU A 57 -0.54 -5.65 13.89
N VAL A 58 -0.20 -6.28 12.77
CA VAL A 58 -0.83 -7.55 12.33
C VAL A 58 -0.58 -8.66 13.35
N LYS A 59 0.64 -8.77 13.89
CA LYS A 59 0.95 -9.73 14.96
C LYS A 59 0.10 -9.48 16.21
N LYS A 60 -0.05 -8.23 16.64
CA LYS A 60 -0.88 -7.85 17.79
C LYS A 60 -2.37 -8.12 17.54
N SER A 61 -2.90 -7.77 16.37
CA SER A 61 -4.31 -8.03 16.01
C SER A 61 -4.62 -9.52 16.05
N LYS A 62 -3.74 -10.35 15.48
CA LYS A 62 -3.89 -11.80 15.48
C LYS A 62 -3.93 -12.38 16.90
N ILE A 63 -3.17 -11.83 17.84
CA ILE A 63 -3.20 -12.24 19.25
C ILE A 63 -4.49 -11.77 19.94
N ALA A 64 -4.96 -10.58 19.60
CA ALA A 64 -6.13 -9.96 20.21
C ALA A 64 -7.47 -10.55 19.73
N ASN A 65 -7.47 -11.49 18.76
CA ASN A 65 -8.67 -12.10 18.16
C ASN A 65 -9.71 -11.08 17.64
N TYR A 66 -9.25 -9.90 17.20
CA TYR A 66 -10.00 -9.02 16.33
C TYR A 66 -9.69 -9.35 14.86
#